data_AF-D3V5H5-F1
#
_entry.id   AF-D3V5H5-F1
#
_cell.length_a   1.000
_cell.length_b   1.000
_cell.length_c   1.000
_cell.angle_alpha   90.00
_cell.angle_beta   90.00
_cell.angle_gamma   90.00
#
_symmetry.space_group_name_H-M   'P 1'
#
loop_
_entity.id
_entity.type
_entity.pdbx_description
1 polymer ?
#
loop_
_entity_poly.entity_id
_entity_poly.type
_entity_poly.pdbx_seq_one_letter_code
_entity_poly.pdbx_strand_id
1 'polypeptide(L)'
;MEYQQLGMSNQDAEWLVSRRFTIDDIARMFNVSPIFLQEYSNSTYSNFSEASRAFLTITMRPWLANFEQQIKAALLMTLPKRGIRYQVEFDTADLLRANPKERFQSYETAIKSDVMTTPGSANPV
;
A
#
# COMPACT_ATOMS: atom_id res chain seq x y z
N MET A 1 18.68 54.93 -6.60
CA MET A 1 17.54 54.13 -7.11
C MET A 1 17.98 52.69 -7.07
N GLU A 2 17.53 51.94 -6.07
CA GLU A 2 17.84 50.51 -5.93
C GLU A 2 16.72 49.75 -6.65
N TYR A 3 17.10 49.02 -7.70
CA TYR A 3 16.17 48.19 -8.44
C TYR A 3 15.78 46.99 -7.57
N GLN A 4 14.62 47.09 -6.92
CA GLN A 4 14.01 45.95 -6.25
C GLN A 4 13.30 45.09 -7.29
N GLN A 5 13.84 43.90 -7.52
CA GLN A 5 13.23 42.91 -8.40
C GLN A 5 11.93 42.42 -7.75
N LEU A 6 10.80 42.98 -8.21
CA LEU A 6 9.46 42.60 -7.81
C LEU A 6 9.05 41.34 -8.59
N GLY A 7 9.34 40.17 -8.01
CA GLY A 7 8.87 38.87 -8.50
C GLY A 7 9.96 37.81 -8.51
N MET A 8 9.58 36.55 -8.24
CA MET A 8 10.48 35.40 -8.39
C MET A 8 11.12 35.43 -9.78
N SER A 9 12.44 35.33 -9.85
CA SER A 9 13.15 35.17 -11.12
C SER A 9 12.66 33.88 -11.80
N ASN A 10 12.48 33.88 -13.12
CA ASN A 10 12.12 32.66 -13.86
C ASN A 10 13.08 31.50 -13.57
N GLN A 11 14.36 31.81 -13.27
CA GLN A 11 15.36 30.82 -12.87
C GLN A 11 15.05 30.15 -11.53
N ASP A 12 14.55 30.91 -10.54
CA ASP A 12 14.17 30.36 -9.24
C ASP A 12 12.92 29.48 -9.37
N ALA A 13 12.00 29.84 -10.27
CA ALA A 13 10.81 29.05 -10.57
C ALA A 13 11.18 27.71 -11.24
N GLU A 14 12.07 27.73 -12.23
CA GLU A 14 12.57 26.50 -12.87
C GLU A 14 13.36 25.61 -11.89
N TRP A 15 14.13 26.23 -10.98
CA TRP A 15 14.89 25.49 -9.98
C TRP A 15 13.99 24.76 -8.97
N LEU A 16 12.89 25.39 -8.53
CA LEU A 16 11.90 24.73 -7.68
C LEU A 16 11.19 23.57 -8.40
N VAL A 17 10.91 23.71 -9.69
CA VAL A 17 10.32 22.63 -10.51
C VAL A 17 11.31 21.45 -10.64
N SER A 18 12.59 21.73 -10.89
CA SER A 18 13.64 20.70 -10.95
C SER A 18 13.77 19.91 -9.65
N ARG A 19 13.64 20.58 -8.49
CA ARG A 19 13.64 19.92 -7.17
C ARG A 19 12.43 19.01 -6.95
N ARG A 20 11.24 19.41 -7.41
CA ARG A 20 10.06 18.55 -7.34
C ARG A 20 10.19 17.32 -8.24
N PHE A 21 10.73 17.50 -9.44
CA PHE A 21 10.97 16.39 -10.37
C PHE A 21 11.92 15.34 -9.79
N THR A 22 12.95 15.76 -9.05
CA THR A 22 13.88 14.82 -8.39
C THR A 22 13.22 14.01 -7.28
N ILE A 23 12.24 14.58 -6.55
CA ILE A 23 11.45 13.85 -5.55
C ILE A 23 10.63 12.75 -6.24
N ASP A 24 9.98 13.08 -7.36
CA ASP A 24 9.19 12.12 -8.15
C ASP A 24 10.05 10.98 -8.72
N ASP A 25 11.26 11.28 -9.19
CA ASP A 25 12.19 10.26 -9.70
C ASP A 25 12.60 9.28 -8.59
N ILE A 26 12.90 9.77 -7.39
CA ILE A 26 13.21 8.91 -6.24
C ILE A 26 11.99 8.06 -5.87
N ALA A 27 10.79 8.64 -5.85
CA ALA A 27 9.54 7.91 -5.58
C ALA A 27 9.37 6.73 -6.55
N ARG A 28 9.61 6.97 -7.84
CA ARG A 28 9.55 5.95 -8.90
C ARG A 28 10.58 4.84 -8.72
N MET A 29 11.81 5.17 -8.32
CA MET A 29 12.85 4.15 -8.07
C MET A 29 12.43 3.15 -6.99
N PHE A 30 11.72 3.60 -5.96
CA PHE A 30 11.23 2.74 -4.89
C PHE A 30 9.82 2.18 -5.14
N ASN A 31 9.23 2.44 -6.31
CA ASN A 31 7.82 2.11 -6.61
C ASN A 31 6.85 2.65 -5.55
N VAL A 32 7.12 3.83 -4.98
CA VAL A 32 6.28 4.48 -3.96
C VAL A 32 5.52 5.63 -4.61
N SER A 33 4.26 5.81 -4.23
CA SER A 33 3.48 6.97 -4.69
C SER A 33 4.06 8.28 -4.14
N PRO A 34 4.17 9.36 -4.95
CA PRO A 34 4.65 10.67 -4.50
C PRO A 34 3.85 11.26 -3.33
N ILE A 35 2.60 10.82 -3.15
CA ILE A 35 1.72 11.21 -2.04
C ILE A 35 2.37 10.89 -0.68
N PHE A 36 3.20 9.84 -0.59
CA PHE A 36 3.94 9.50 0.64
C PHE A 36 5.13 10.43 0.91
N LEU A 37 5.62 11.15 -0.10
CA LEU A 37 6.70 12.12 0.00
C LEU A 37 6.19 13.55 0.26
N GLN A 38 4.95 13.68 0.70
CA GLN A 38 4.28 14.95 1.01
C GLN A 38 4.13 15.90 -0.20
N GLU A 39 4.29 15.38 -1.41
CA GLU A 39 3.97 16.10 -2.64
C GLU A 39 2.46 15.96 -2.89
N TYR A 40 1.69 16.85 -2.27
CA TYR A 40 0.21 16.85 -2.35
C TYR A 40 -0.34 17.68 -3.51
N SER A 41 0.50 18.08 -4.48
CA SER A 41 0.13 19.07 -5.50
C SER A 41 -1.13 18.74 -6.30
N ASN A 42 -1.55 17.47 -6.37
CA ASN A 42 -2.76 17.02 -7.07
C ASN A 42 -3.60 15.96 -6.31
N SER A 43 -3.44 15.78 -4.99
CA SER A 43 -4.05 14.63 -4.29
C SER A 43 -5.19 15.00 -3.34
N THR A 44 -6.36 14.41 -3.58
CA THR A 44 -7.52 14.39 -2.66
C THR A 44 -7.40 13.23 -1.66
N TYR A 45 -8.03 13.32 -0.47
CA TYR A 45 -8.06 12.26 0.55
C TYR A 45 -8.46 10.86 0.02
N SER A 46 -9.36 10.78 -0.98
CA SER A 46 -9.73 9.50 -1.62
C SER A 46 -8.53 8.83 -2.30
N ASN A 47 -7.65 9.62 -2.92
CA ASN A 47 -6.45 9.13 -3.60
C ASN A 47 -5.42 8.61 -2.59
N PHE A 48 -5.42 9.11 -1.35
CA PHE A 48 -4.51 8.65 -0.30
C PHE A 48 -4.81 7.21 0.14
N SER A 49 -6.10 6.87 0.30
CA SER A 49 -6.52 5.50 0.68
C SER A 49 -6.16 4.49 -0.42
N GLU A 50 -6.47 4.81 -1.66
CA GLU A 50 -6.13 3.96 -2.81
C GLU A 50 -4.61 3.84 -3.01
N ALA A 51 -3.86 4.94 -2.86
CA ALA A 51 -2.40 4.94 -2.93
C ALA A 51 -1.76 4.10 -1.82
N SER A 52 -2.34 4.10 -0.61
CA SER A 52 -1.92 3.22 0.49
C SER A 52 -2.13 1.75 0.17
N ARG A 53 -3.26 1.40 -0.46
CA ARG A 53 -3.52 0.04 -0.91
C ARG A 53 -2.57 -0.40 -2.04
N ALA A 54 -2.31 0.51 -2.98
CA ALA A 54 -1.37 0.28 -4.07
C ALA A 54 0.06 0.09 -3.55
N PHE A 55 0.51 0.91 -2.61
CA PHE A 55 1.82 0.79 -1.96
C PHE A 55 2.02 -0.57 -1.28
N LEU A 56 0.99 -1.06 -0.58
CA LEU A 56 1.05 -2.37 0.05
C LEU A 56 1.18 -3.50 -0.97
N THR A 57 0.41 -3.42 -2.05
CA THR A 57 0.33 -4.49 -3.05
C THR A 57 1.56 -4.52 -3.94
N ILE A 58 2.04 -3.35 -4.37
CA ILE A 58 3.07 -3.20 -5.40
C ILE A 58 4.46 -3.14 -4.76
N THR A 59 4.61 -2.42 -3.65
CA THR A 59 5.92 -2.18 -3.02
C THR A 59 6.17 -3.16 -1.89
N MET A 60 5.30 -3.21 -0.88
CA MET A 60 5.58 -3.96 0.36
C MET A 60 5.50 -5.47 0.18
N ARG A 61 4.58 -5.97 -0.65
CA ARG A 61 4.36 -7.42 -0.82
C ARG A 61 5.61 -8.18 -1.32
N PRO A 62 6.36 -7.70 -2.33
CA PRO A 62 7.64 -8.30 -2.70
C PRO A 62 8.66 -8.35 -1.55
N TRP A 63 8.79 -7.28 -0.76
CA TRP A 63 9.71 -7.22 0.37
C TRP A 63 9.32 -8.21 1.47
N LEU A 64 8.04 -8.24 1.84
CA LEU A 64 7.52 -9.19 2.83
C LEU A 64 7.75 -10.64 2.39
N ALA A 65 7.45 -10.96 1.13
CA ALA A 65 7.69 -12.29 0.58
C ALA A 65 9.19 -12.68 0.61
N ASN A 66 10.09 -11.73 0.33
CA ASN A 66 11.53 -11.97 0.45
C ASN A 66 11.93 -12.28 1.90
N PHE A 67 11.40 -11.53 2.88
CA PHE A 67 11.66 -11.81 4.29
C PHE A 67 11.09 -13.16 4.73
N GLU A 68 9.87 -13.51 4.33
CA GLU A 68 9.27 -14.83 4.61
C GLU A 68 10.13 -15.97 4.08
N GLN A 69 10.64 -15.83 2.85
CA GLN A 69 11.51 -16.83 2.24
C GLN A 69 12.84 -16.96 3.00
N GLN A 70 13.45 -15.85 3.43
CA GLN A 70 14.68 -15.88 4.21
C GLN A 70 14.47 -16.51 5.59
N ILE A 71 13.38 -16.14 6.28
CA ILE A 71 13.03 -16.70 7.59
C ILE A 71 12.76 -18.20 7.46
N LYS A 72 12.04 -18.60 6.41
CA LYS A 72 11.79 -20.01 6.09
C LYS A 72 13.09 -20.76 5.81
N ALA A 73 14.00 -20.20 5.01
CA ALA A 73 15.28 -20.84 4.74
C ALA A 73 16.14 -20.98 6.00
N ALA A 74 16.19 -19.94 6.85
CA ALA A 74 17.01 -19.93 8.06
C ALA A 74 16.48 -20.84 9.18
N LEU A 75 15.16 -20.84 9.44
CA LEU A 75 14.57 -21.53 10.59
C LEU A 75 13.96 -22.89 10.27
N LEU A 76 13.46 -23.10 9.04
CA LEU A 76 12.71 -24.30 8.69
C LEU A 76 13.55 -25.38 8.00
N MET A 77 14.79 -25.10 7.59
CA MET A 77 15.74 -26.14 7.15
C MET A 77 16.23 -27.02 8.32
N THR A 78 16.18 -26.53 9.56
CA THR A 78 16.72 -27.20 10.75
C THR A 78 15.72 -28.09 11.50
N LEU A 79 14.44 -28.15 11.10
CA LEU A 79 13.39 -28.92 11.78
C LEU A 79 12.87 -30.08 10.91
N PRO A 80 13.56 -31.24 10.88
CA PRO A 80 13.11 -32.41 10.13
C PRO A 80 12.12 -33.23 10.97
N LYS A 81 10.98 -32.68 11.39
CA LYS A 81 9.86 -33.53 11.83
C LYS A 81 9.11 -34.02 10.60
N ARG A 82 9.37 -35.28 10.22
CA ARG A 82 8.69 -35.97 9.10
C ARG A 82 7.17 -35.77 9.21
N GLY A 83 6.59 -35.15 8.19
CA GLY A 83 5.14 -35.00 8.02
C GLY A 83 4.56 -33.60 8.30
N ILE A 84 5.32 -32.66 8.87
CA ILE A 84 4.83 -31.31 9.18
C ILE A 84 5.44 -30.29 8.23
N ARG A 85 4.61 -29.60 7.43
CA ARG A 85 5.02 -28.45 6.61
C ARG A 85 4.76 -27.17 7.39
N TYR A 86 5.82 -26.47 7.76
CA TYR A 86 5.71 -25.14 8.36
C TYR A 86 5.62 -24.07 7.26
N GLN A 87 4.71 -23.13 7.44
CA GLN A 87 4.58 -21.92 6.63
C GLN A 87 4.76 -20.71 7.55
N VAL A 88 5.50 -19.71 7.07
CA VAL A 88 5.68 -18.42 7.72
C VAL A 88 5.09 -17.41 6.76
N GLU A 89 4.10 -16.65 7.23
CA GLU A 89 3.44 -15.58 6.49
C GLU A 89 3.32 -14.38 7.45
N PHE A 90 3.60 -13.18 6.94
CA PHE A 90 3.31 -11.95 7.66
C PHE A 90 1.84 -11.61 7.56
N ASP A 91 1.22 -11.30 8.69
CA ASP A 91 -0.17 -10.85 8.72
C ASP A 91 -0.28 -9.45 8.08
N THR A 92 -0.74 -9.42 6.83
CA THR A 92 -1.04 -8.19 6.09
C THR A 92 -2.50 -7.77 6.23
N ALA A 93 -3.31 -8.53 6.97
CA ALA A 93 -4.73 -8.25 7.14
C ALA A 93 -4.97 -6.95 7.90
N ASP A 94 -4.09 -6.59 8.85
CA ASP A 94 -4.23 -5.34 9.61
C ASP A 94 -4.00 -4.09 8.73
N LEU A 95 -3.18 -4.21 7.69
CA LEU A 95 -2.96 -3.16 6.69
C LEU A 95 -4.13 -3.03 5.72
N LEU A 96 -4.81 -4.13 5.40
CA LEU A 96 -6.07 -4.15 4.63
C LEU A 96 -7.29 -3.76 5.47
N ARG A 97 -7.18 -3.82 6.81
CA ARG A 97 -8.24 -3.46 7.77
C ARG A 97 -8.62 -1.99 7.72
N ALA A 98 -7.77 -1.15 7.12
CA ALA A 98 -7.96 0.29 7.03
C ALA A 98 -9.28 0.73 6.34
N ASN A 99 -9.96 -0.15 5.59
CA ASN A 99 -11.28 0.16 5.04
C ASN A 99 -12.39 -0.83 5.46
N PRO A 100 -12.98 -0.68 6.66
CA PRO A 100 -14.11 -1.48 7.10
C PRO A 100 -15.28 -1.44 6.11
N LYS A 101 -15.47 -0.30 5.41
CA LYS A 101 -16.57 -0.08 4.48
C LYS A 101 -16.47 -1.00 3.25
N GLU A 102 -15.29 -1.12 2.64
CA GLU A 102 -15.07 -2.05 1.51
C GLU A 102 -15.31 -3.50 1.93
N ARG A 103 -14.91 -3.87 3.15
CA ARG A 103 -15.13 -5.21 3.68
C ARG A 103 -16.62 -5.52 3.85
N PHE A 104 -17.38 -4.61 4.46
CA PHE A 104 -18.83 -4.80 4.61
C PHE A 104 -19.55 -4.79 3.25
N GLN A 105 -19.12 -3.96 2.30
CA GLN A 105 -19.63 -3.99 0.93
C GLN A 105 -19.34 -5.32 0.23
N SER A 106 -18.14 -5.88 0.39
CA SER A 106 -17.80 -7.19 -0.18
C SER A 106 -18.68 -8.31 0.40
N TYR A 107 -18.98 -8.26 1.71
CA TYR A 107 -19.90 -9.21 2.34
C TYR A 107 -21.34 -9.00 1.88
N GLU A 108 -21.78 -7.76 1.72
CA GLU A 108 -23.10 -7.43 1.18
C GLU A 108 -23.26 -7.95 -0.26
N THR A 109 -22.25 -7.76 -1.12
CA THR A 109 -22.24 -8.31 -2.48
C THR A 109 -22.23 -9.84 -2.46
N ALA A 110 -21.41 -10.46 -1.60
CA ALA A 110 -21.35 -11.92 -1.50
C ALA A 110 -22.68 -12.54 -1.03
N ILE A 111 -23.37 -11.87 -0.10
CA ILE A 111 -24.70 -12.27 0.37
C ILE A 111 -25.76 -12.05 -0.72
N LYS A 112 -25.72 -10.91 -1.44
CA LYS A 112 -26.63 -10.61 -2.55
C LYS A 112 -26.45 -11.57 -3.73
N SER A 113 -25.24 -12.05 -3.97
CA SER A 113 -24.91 -13.01 -5.02
C SER A 113 -25.12 -14.47 -4.59
N ASP A 114 -25.66 -14.72 -3.40
CA ASP A 114 -25.92 -16.05 -2.83
C ASP A 114 -24.66 -16.94 -2.72
N VAL A 115 -23.48 -16.32 -2.73
CA VAL A 115 -22.18 -16.99 -2.53
C VAL A 115 -21.92 -17.21 -1.03
N MET A 116 -22.51 -16.37 -0.18
CA MET A 116 -22.49 -16.48 1.28
C MET A 116 -23.90 -16.36 1.83
N THR A 117 -24.28 -17.29 2.71
CA THR A 117 -25.50 -17.19 3.50
C THR A 117 -25.26 -16.34 4.74
N THR A 118 -26.27 -15.57 5.15
CA THR A 118 -26.25 -14.86 6.43
C THR A 118 -26.14 -15.88 7.57
N PRO A 119 -25.31 -15.62 8.60
CA PRO A 119 -25.20 -16.49 9.77
C PRO A 119 -26.52 -16.42 10.55
N GLY A 120 -27.47 -17.28 10.17
CA GLY A 120 -28.84 -17.28 10.68
C GLY A 120 -29.88 -17.87 9.74
N SER A 121 -29.60 -18.04 8.44
CA SER A 121 -30.53 -18.66 7.49
C SER A 121 -30.28 -20.16 7.25
N ALA A 122 -29.38 -20.78 8.03
CA ALA A 122 -29.27 -22.23 8.10
C ALA A 122 -30.52 -22.80 8.81
N ASN A 123 -31.56 -23.02 8.00
CA ASN A 123 -32.69 -23.93 8.15
C ASN A 123 -33.04 -24.34 9.60
N PRO A 124 -34.11 -23.82 10.22
CA PRO A 124 -34.69 -24.49 11.37
C PRO A 124 -35.28 -25.81 10.87
N VAL A 125 -34.66 -26.92 11.27
CA VAL A 125 -35.27 -28.25 11.20
C VAL A 125 -36.43 -28.32 12.19
#